data_AF-A0A2D9T7A7-F1
#
_entry.id   AF-A0A2D9T7A7-F1
#
_cell.length_a   1.000
_cell.length_b   1.000
_cell.length_c   1.000
_cell.angle_alpha   90.00
_cell.angle_beta   90.00
_cell.angle_gamma   90.00
#
_symmetry.space_group_name_H-M   'P 1'
#
loop_
_entity.id
_entity.type
_entity.pdbx_description
1 polymer ?
#
loop_
_entity_poly.entity_id
_entity_poly.type
_entity_poly.pdbx_seq_one_letter_code
_entity_poly.pdbx_strand_id
1 'polypeptide(L)'
;MRRLLQRLSALALLAGCAGTTPPPAEPAPVAQPAPVPVAVDEPDPAIDAATMRRIAQGHVLLRDLVDPERGVVYVLYAEDASGEDPRADDDGIIRLAEHWCAAEELDDHVDRLQRDLHRRIDDPIREPLFECADDHCDHPAQMEYDVEGHYEFARVEGREGPTLIAVEQVEGAAMSEAFQNDAAAFVRDRRAAFATARCP
;
A
#
# COMPACT_ATOMS: atom_id res chain seq x y z
N MET A 1 -55.11 -26.77 -65.66
CA MET A 1 -55.34 -26.41 -67.08
C MET A 1 -54.27 -25.41 -67.51
N ARG A 2 -53.31 -25.87 -68.34
CA ARG A 2 -53.07 -25.37 -69.71
C ARG A 2 -52.54 -23.92 -69.81
N ARG A 3 -51.20 -23.80 -69.96
CA ARG A 3 -50.48 -23.36 -71.20
C ARG A 3 -49.12 -22.76 -70.77
N LEU A 4 -47.99 -23.41 -71.06
CA LEU A 4 -47.25 -23.42 -72.34
C LEU A 4 -46.88 -22.02 -72.83
N LEU A 5 -45.57 -21.74 -72.89
CA LEU A 5 -44.79 -21.30 -74.07
C LEU A 5 -43.49 -20.64 -73.56
N GLN A 6 -42.37 -21.36 -73.49
CA GLN A 6 -41.40 -21.51 -74.60
C GLN A 6 -41.11 -20.20 -75.34
N ARG A 7 -39.88 -19.70 -75.19
CA ARG A 7 -39.01 -19.34 -76.32
C ARG A 7 -37.55 -19.26 -75.89
N LEU A 8 -36.79 -20.23 -76.40
CA LEU A 8 -35.35 -20.16 -76.61
C LEU A 8 -35.01 -18.98 -77.52
N SER A 9 -33.90 -18.31 -77.25
CA SER A 9 -33.00 -17.77 -78.27
C SER A 9 -31.60 -17.62 -77.69
N ALA A 10 -30.71 -18.47 -78.18
CA ALA A 10 -29.28 -18.26 -78.14
C ALA A 10 -28.91 -17.09 -79.07
N LEU A 11 -27.86 -16.34 -78.74
CA LEU A 11 -26.73 -16.15 -79.65
C LEU A 11 -25.57 -15.47 -78.91
N ALA A 12 -24.38 -15.90 -79.28
CA ALA A 12 -23.10 -15.54 -78.73
C ALA A 12 -22.52 -14.26 -79.37
N LEU A 13 -21.30 -13.92 -78.92
CA LEU A 13 -20.23 -13.22 -79.65
C LEU A 13 -20.30 -11.68 -79.67
N LEU A 14 -19.44 -11.00 -78.90
CA LEU A 14 -18.09 -10.61 -79.32
C LEU A 14 -17.38 -9.71 -78.29
N ALA A 15 -16.07 -9.89 -78.24
CA ALA A 15 -15.10 -9.14 -77.49
C ALA A 15 -14.96 -7.67 -77.96
N GLY A 16 -14.50 -6.81 -77.05
CA GLY A 16 -14.11 -5.45 -77.38
C GLY A 16 -13.62 -4.69 -76.15
N CYS A 17 -12.38 -4.93 -75.76
CA CYS A 17 -11.67 -4.14 -74.75
C CYS A 17 -11.53 -2.69 -75.25
N ALA A 18 -12.12 -1.74 -74.55
CA ALA A 18 -11.72 -0.35 -74.59
C ALA A 18 -11.85 0.22 -73.18
N GLY A 19 -10.70 0.38 -72.53
CA GLY A 19 -10.57 0.92 -71.19
C GLY A 19 -11.18 2.31 -71.08
N THR A 20 -12.04 2.46 -70.08
CA THR A 20 -12.37 3.77 -69.51
C THR A 20 -12.24 3.61 -68.00
N THR A 21 -11.15 4.14 -67.47
CA THR A 21 -10.81 4.08 -66.04
C THR A 21 -11.89 4.83 -65.24
N PRO A 22 -12.54 4.21 -64.25
CA PRO A 22 -13.46 4.92 -63.37
C PRO A 22 -12.69 5.92 -62.49
N PRO A 23 -13.27 7.09 -62.16
CA PRO A 23 -12.69 7.95 -61.15
C PRO A 23 -12.67 7.21 -59.80
N PRO A 24 -11.64 7.43 -58.96
CA PRO A 24 -11.56 6.79 -57.65
C PRO A 24 -12.80 7.15 -56.83
N ALA A 25 -13.51 6.12 -56.36
CA ALA A 25 -14.58 6.27 -55.39
C ALA A 25 -14.01 6.90 -54.11
N GLU A 26 -14.66 7.93 -53.59
CA GLU A 26 -14.38 8.43 -52.26
C GLU A 26 -14.54 7.27 -51.25
N PRO A 27 -13.57 7.04 -50.36
CA PRO A 27 -13.72 6.03 -49.33
C PRO A 27 -14.87 6.45 -48.41
N ALA A 28 -15.81 5.52 -48.20
CA ALA A 28 -16.85 5.67 -47.20
C ALA A 28 -16.21 6.03 -45.84
N PRO A 29 -16.82 6.93 -45.04
CA PRO A 29 -16.31 7.25 -43.72
C PRO A 29 -16.27 5.96 -42.89
N VAL A 30 -15.06 5.48 -42.64
CA VAL A 30 -14.82 4.37 -41.72
C VAL A 30 -15.33 4.85 -40.38
N ALA A 31 -16.36 4.19 -39.85
CA ALA A 31 -16.82 4.40 -38.49
C ALA A 31 -15.60 4.19 -37.58
N GLN A 32 -15.09 5.27 -36.99
CA GLN A 32 -14.02 5.17 -36.01
C GLN A 32 -14.54 4.28 -34.87
N PRO A 33 -13.82 3.21 -34.51
CA PRO A 33 -14.20 2.47 -33.31
C PRO A 33 -14.22 3.46 -32.15
N ALA A 34 -15.33 3.47 -31.39
CA ALA A 34 -15.43 4.28 -30.19
C ALA A 34 -14.20 4.00 -29.32
N PRO A 35 -13.54 5.04 -28.76
CA PRO A 35 -12.44 4.81 -27.84
C PRO A 35 -12.98 3.98 -26.69
N VAL A 36 -12.50 2.74 -26.59
CA VAL A 36 -12.69 1.92 -25.39
C VAL A 36 -12.01 2.70 -24.27
N PRO A 37 -12.70 3.06 -23.18
CA PRO A 37 -12.02 3.63 -22.03
C PRO A 37 -11.03 2.58 -21.56
N VAL A 38 -9.75 2.81 -21.85
CA VAL A 38 -8.67 2.11 -21.19
C VAL A 38 -8.80 2.57 -19.76
N ALA A 39 -9.26 1.68 -18.87
CA ALA A 39 -9.06 1.86 -17.45
C ALA A 39 -7.54 2.06 -17.31
N VAL A 40 -7.14 3.29 -17.06
CA VAL A 40 -5.80 3.56 -16.58
C VAL A 40 -5.77 2.80 -15.26
N ASP A 41 -4.97 1.75 -15.16
CA ASP A 41 -4.53 1.25 -13.85
C ASP A 41 -3.86 2.47 -13.21
N GLU A 42 -4.63 3.27 -12.49
CA GLU A 42 -4.05 4.22 -11.55
C GLU A 42 -3.21 3.34 -10.63
N PRO A 43 -1.90 3.61 -10.49
CA PRO A 43 -1.07 2.84 -9.59
C PRO A 43 -1.72 2.93 -8.21
N ASP A 44 -2.25 1.80 -7.77
CA ASP A 44 -2.96 1.64 -6.51
C ASP A 44 -2.05 2.19 -5.40
N PRO A 45 -2.44 3.28 -4.70
CA PRO A 45 -1.48 4.16 -4.07
C PRO A 45 -0.74 3.41 -2.97
N ALA A 46 0.59 3.39 -3.10
CA ALA A 46 1.49 3.12 -1.99
C ALA A 46 1.15 4.05 -0.82
N ILE A 47 1.45 3.62 0.41
CA ILE A 47 1.31 4.51 1.56
C ILE A 47 2.20 5.73 1.36
N ASP A 48 1.67 6.92 1.58
CA ASP A 48 2.43 8.16 1.43
C ASP A 48 2.41 9.01 2.70
N ALA A 49 3.32 9.98 2.76
CA ALA A 49 3.47 10.86 3.91
C ALA A 49 2.19 11.67 4.19
N ALA A 50 1.40 11.99 3.15
CA ALA A 50 0.12 12.67 3.30
C ALA A 50 -0.92 11.78 4.00
N THR A 51 -0.95 10.50 3.67
CA THR A 51 -1.82 9.51 4.31
C THR A 51 -1.40 9.28 5.76
N MET A 52 -0.11 9.09 6.04
CA MET A 52 0.39 8.99 7.43
C MET A 52 0.05 10.22 8.26
N ARG A 53 0.18 11.42 7.68
CA ARG A 53 -0.24 12.66 8.33
C ARG A 53 -1.74 12.67 8.63
N ARG A 54 -2.58 12.21 7.70
CA ARG A 54 -4.04 12.10 7.92
C ARG A 54 -4.39 11.07 8.99
N ILE A 55 -3.67 9.95 9.06
CA ILE A 55 -3.82 8.93 10.12
C ILE A 55 -3.54 9.56 11.47
N ALA A 56 -2.39 10.20 11.60
CA ALA A 56 -1.96 10.82 12.83
C ALA A 56 -2.83 12.05 13.22
N GLN A 57 -3.44 12.73 12.25
CA GLN A 57 -4.49 13.76 12.51
C GLN A 57 -5.84 13.16 12.93
N GLY A 58 -6.00 11.84 12.88
CA GLY A 58 -7.26 11.15 13.17
C GLY A 58 -8.29 11.25 12.05
N HIS A 59 -7.90 11.70 10.85
CA HIS A 59 -8.77 11.73 9.67
C HIS A 59 -8.87 10.37 8.95
N VAL A 60 -7.92 9.49 9.22
CA VAL A 60 -7.91 8.08 8.82
C VAL A 60 -7.63 7.25 10.06
N LEU A 61 -8.29 6.11 10.21
CA LEU A 61 -8.08 5.25 11.36
C LEU A 61 -7.05 4.17 10.99
N LEU A 62 -6.00 4.02 11.81
CA LEU A 62 -4.97 3.01 11.55
C LEU A 62 -5.53 1.59 11.50
N ARG A 63 -6.58 1.29 12.27
CA ARG A 63 -7.27 -0.02 12.25
C ARG A 63 -7.85 -0.38 10.88
N ASP A 64 -8.20 0.60 10.05
CA ASP A 64 -8.73 0.33 8.71
C ASP A 64 -7.64 -0.26 7.79
N LEU A 65 -6.37 0.00 8.13
CA LEU A 65 -5.19 -0.53 7.44
C LEU A 65 -4.70 -1.85 8.04
N VAL A 66 -5.36 -2.40 9.04
CA VAL A 66 -4.92 -3.66 9.67
C VAL A 66 -5.74 -4.83 9.14
N ASP A 67 -5.06 -5.94 8.89
CA ASP A 67 -5.69 -7.23 8.58
C ASP A 67 -5.70 -8.11 9.84
N PRO A 68 -6.86 -8.35 10.48
CA PRO A 68 -6.93 -9.09 11.73
C PRO A 68 -6.52 -10.56 11.58
N GLU A 69 -6.64 -11.17 10.39
CA GLU A 69 -6.18 -12.55 10.18
C GLU A 69 -4.65 -12.65 10.17
N ARG A 70 -3.98 -11.56 9.81
CA ARG A 70 -2.52 -11.47 9.73
C ARG A 70 -1.91 -10.87 10.98
N GLY A 71 -2.61 -9.94 11.64
CA GLY A 71 -2.10 -9.19 12.78
C GLY A 71 -1.01 -8.19 12.42
N VAL A 72 -0.42 -7.57 13.44
CA VAL A 72 0.67 -6.60 13.32
C VAL A 72 1.84 -7.03 14.18
N VAL A 73 3.06 -7.01 13.63
CA VAL A 73 4.28 -7.21 14.40
C VAL A 73 4.69 -5.88 15.03
N TYR A 74 4.81 -5.84 16.34
CA TYR A 74 5.25 -4.65 17.05
C TYR A 74 6.59 -4.91 17.74
N VAL A 75 7.54 -4.01 17.54
CA VAL A 75 8.85 -4.04 18.20
C VAL A 75 9.10 -2.71 18.88
N LEU A 76 9.52 -2.74 20.15
CA LEU A 76 9.97 -1.57 20.90
C LEU A 76 11.34 -1.85 21.52
N TYR A 77 12.26 -0.92 21.29
CA TYR A 77 13.59 -0.90 21.90
C TYR A 77 13.87 0.53 22.42
N ALA A 78 13.83 0.71 23.73
CA ALA A 78 14.01 2.03 24.37
C ALA A 78 14.63 1.90 25.76
N GLU A 79 15.30 2.94 26.24
CA GLU A 79 15.70 3.08 27.63
C GLU A 79 14.48 3.46 28.48
N ASP A 80 14.37 2.88 29.68
CA ASP A 80 13.47 3.40 30.70
C ASP A 80 14.16 4.49 31.52
N ALA A 81 14.03 5.73 31.04
CA ALA A 81 14.55 6.90 31.74
C ALA A 81 13.99 7.09 33.16
N SER A 82 12.83 6.48 33.48
CA SER A 82 12.22 6.57 34.82
C SER A 82 12.80 5.56 35.82
N GLY A 83 13.28 4.41 35.33
CA GLY A 83 13.64 3.26 36.15
C GLY A 83 12.46 2.61 36.88
N GLU A 84 11.22 2.88 36.46
CA GLU A 84 9.98 2.40 37.07
C GLU A 84 9.18 1.46 36.15
N ASP A 85 9.54 1.34 34.87
CA ASP A 85 8.82 0.51 33.92
C ASP A 85 9.10 -0.98 34.19
N PRO A 86 8.09 -1.79 34.52
CA PRO A 86 8.29 -3.20 34.84
C PRO A 86 8.70 -4.05 33.64
N ARG A 87 8.69 -3.49 32.42
CA ARG A 87 9.16 -4.14 31.19
C ARG A 87 10.66 -3.93 30.96
N ALA A 88 11.27 -2.97 31.64
CA ALA A 88 12.71 -2.75 31.56
C ALA A 88 13.46 -3.91 32.22
N ASP A 89 14.59 -4.28 31.65
CA ASP A 89 15.45 -5.32 32.21
C ASP A 89 16.46 -4.75 33.22
N ASP A 90 17.43 -5.58 33.62
CA ASP A 90 18.47 -5.20 34.59
C ASP A 90 19.36 -4.04 34.08
N ASP A 91 19.42 -3.81 32.77
CA ASP A 91 20.16 -2.72 32.14
C ASP A 91 19.29 -1.46 31.96
N GLY A 92 18.03 -1.49 32.40
CA GLY A 92 17.08 -0.40 32.21
C GLY A 92 16.56 -0.29 30.77
N ILE A 93 16.68 -1.36 29.97
CA ILE A 93 16.24 -1.36 28.56
C ILE A 93 14.94 -2.13 28.42
N ILE A 94 13.96 -1.50 27.79
CA ILE A 94 12.71 -2.13 27.36
C ILE A 94 12.98 -2.80 26.01
N ARG A 95 12.92 -4.14 25.98
CA ARG A 95 13.01 -4.94 24.74
C ARG A 95 11.73 -5.74 24.56
N LEU A 96 10.78 -5.16 23.83
CA LEU A 96 9.48 -5.76 23.59
C LEU A 96 9.34 -6.15 22.12
N ALA A 97 8.83 -7.36 21.88
CA ALA A 97 8.48 -7.80 20.54
C ALA A 97 7.25 -8.71 20.62
N GLU A 98 6.19 -8.30 19.95
CA GLU A 98 4.87 -8.93 20.01
C GLU A 98 4.31 -9.11 18.60
N HIS A 99 3.46 -10.12 18.44
CA HIS A 99 2.60 -10.27 17.27
C HIS A 99 1.16 -10.11 17.72
N TRP A 100 0.59 -8.94 17.44
CA TRP A 100 -0.77 -8.58 17.83
C TRP A 100 -1.77 -9.27 16.91
N CYS A 101 -2.57 -10.18 17.47
CA CYS A 101 -3.36 -11.14 16.68
C CYS A 101 -4.82 -11.27 17.07
N ALA A 102 -5.14 -11.25 18.38
CA ALA A 102 -6.53 -11.36 18.82
C ALA A 102 -7.27 -10.06 18.45
N ALA A 103 -8.34 -10.13 17.68
CA ALA A 103 -9.03 -8.93 17.15
C ALA A 103 -9.37 -7.89 18.24
N GLU A 104 -9.81 -8.32 19.42
CA GLU A 104 -10.12 -7.41 20.53
C GLU A 104 -8.86 -6.75 21.14
N GLU A 105 -7.75 -7.49 21.27
CA GLU A 105 -6.49 -6.93 21.78
C GLU A 105 -5.80 -6.07 20.71
N LEU A 106 -5.88 -6.49 19.45
CA LEU A 106 -5.32 -5.80 18.29
C LEU A 106 -5.91 -4.40 18.15
N ASP A 107 -7.23 -4.25 18.30
CA ASP A 107 -7.88 -2.95 18.28
C ASP A 107 -7.35 -2.03 19.38
N ASP A 108 -7.20 -2.53 20.61
CA ASP A 108 -6.65 -1.77 21.74
C ASP A 108 -5.20 -1.33 21.51
N HIS A 109 -4.38 -2.22 20.94
CA HIS A 109 -2.99 -1.94 20.58
C HIS A 109 -2.89 -0.89 19.45
N VAL A 110 -3.69 -1.05 18.41
CA VAL A 110 -3.71 -0.13 17.26
C VAL A 110 -4.27 1.24 17.65
N ASP A 111 -5.29 1.30 18.51
CA ASP A 111 -5.82 2.56 19.05
C ASP A 111 -4.78 3.27 19.95
N ARG A 112 -3.96 2.52 20.69
CA ARG A 112 -2.82 3.10 21.42
C ARG A 112 -1.80 3.70 20.46
N LEU A 113 -1.42 2.98 19.42
CA LEU A 113 -0.49 3.47 18.40
C LEU A 113 -1.04 4.71 17.65
N GLN A 114 -2.33 4.74 17.33
CA GLN A 114 -3.02 5.89 16.75
C GLN A 114 -2.92 7.12 17.68
N ARG A 115 -3.15 6.94 18.99
CA ARG A 115 -3.01 8.04 19.97
C ARG A 115 -1.57 8.53 20.06
N ASP A 116 -0.59 7.64 19.97
CA ASP A 116 0.83 8.00 19.99
C ASP A 116 1.21 8.82 18.77
N LEU A 117 0.77 8.39 17.58
CA LEU A 117 0.87 9.16 16.34
C LEU A 117 0.21 10.54 16.46
N HIS A 118 -0.98 10.62 17.06
CA HIS A 118 -1.69 11.88 17.26
C HIS A 118 -0.89 12.87 18.13
N ARG A 119 -0.37 12.39 19.27
CA ARG A 119 0.46 13.21 20.17
C ARG A 119 1.70 13.80 19.50
N ARG A 120 2.22 13.15 18.45
CA ARG A 120 3.38 13.61 17.67
C ARG A 120 3.06 14.75 16.70
N ILE A 121 1.79 14.93 16.33
CA ILE A 121 1.31 16.03 15.46
C ILE A 121 0.89 17.24 16.29
N ASP A 122 0.58 17.05 17.57
CA ASP A 122 0.05 18.10 18.44
C ASP A 122 1.07 19.22 18.79
N ASP A 123 2.31 19.16 18.32
CA ASP A 123 3.22 20.33 18.36
C ASP A 123 2.97 21.23 17.12
N PRO A 124 2.24 22.35 17.27
CA PRO A 124 1.86 23.22 16.15
C PRO A 124 3.04 23.96 15.51
N ILE A 125 4.25 23.87 16.08
CA ILE A 125 5.45 24.55 15.58
C ILE A 125 6.24 23.67 14.60
N ARG A 126 6.08 22.34 14.66
CA ARG A 126 6.78 21.39 13.80
C ARG A 126 5.75 20.51 13.09
N GLU A 127 5.61 20.66 11.78
CA GLU A 127 4.87 19.66 11.02
C GLU A 127 5.50 18.29 11.29
N PRO A 128 4.70 17.25 11.59
CA PRO A 128 5.19 15.90 11.75
C PRO A 128 5.85 15.48 10.46
N LEU A 129 7.14 15.17 10.57
CA LEU A 129 7.97 14.70 9.47
C LEU A 129 7.72 13.20 9.35
N PHE A 130 6.88 12.83 8.39
CA PHE A 130 6.82 11.48 7.88
C PHE A 130 7.59 11.43 6.57
N GLU A 131 8.55 10.53 6.47
CA GLU A 131 9.25 10.20 5.23
C GLU A 131 8.76 8.83 4.79
N CYS A 132 8.15 8.73 3.62
CA CYS A 132 7.64 7.47 3.10
C CYS A 132 8.30 7.16 1.76
N ALA A 133 8.72 5.91 1.59
CA ALA A 133 9.20 5.37 0.34
C ALA A 133 8.69 3.95 0.18
N ASP A 134 8.26 3.60 -1.03
CA ASP A 134 7.74 2.28 -1.37
C ASP A 134 6.65 1.77 -0.40
N ASP A 135 7.02 0.88 0.51
CA ASP A 135 6.16 0.18 1.46
C ASP A 135 6.47 0.53 2.92
N HIS A 136 7.31 1.52 3.16
CA HIS A 136 7.68 1.99 4.50
C HIS A 136 7.44 3.48 4.69
N CYS A 137 7.14 3.83 5.94
CA CYS A 137 7.07 5.20 6.40
C CYS A 137 7.80 5.33 7.72
N ASP A 138 8.54 6.41 7.88
CA ASP A 138 9.36 6.69 9.05
C ASP A 138 8.98 8.03 9.65
N HIS A 139 9.08 8.16 10.98
CA HIS A 139 9.14 9.45 11.64
C HIS A 139 10.36 9.51 12.57
N PRO A 140 11.10 10.62 12.60
CA PRO A 140 12.22 10.76 13.52
C PRO A 140 11.74 10.96 14.96
N ALA A 141 12.61 10.63 15.91
CA ALA A 141 12.48 11.09 17.28
C ALA A 141 12.56 12.63 17.34
N GLN A 142 11.63 13.28 18.04
CA GLN A 142 11.59 14.76 18.13
C GLN A 142 12.35 15.31 19.34
N MET A 143 12.60 14.47 20.35
CA MET A 143 13.24 14.79 21.62
C MET A 143 14.21 13.68 22.05
N GLU A 144 15.06 13.95 23.05
CA GLU A 144 16.13 13.06 23.52
C GLU A 144 15.64 11.66 23.93
N TYR A 145 14.45 11.57 24.53
CA TYR A 145 13.84 10.31 24.98
C TYR A 145 12.64 9.89 24.12
N ASP A 146 12.60 10.40 22.89
CA ASP A 146 11.56 10.03 21.95
C ASP A 146 12.04 8.88 21.05
N VAL A 147 11.08 8.09 20.57
CA VAL A 147 11.35 6.99 19.63
C VAL A 147 11.21 7.47 18.20
N GLU A 148 12.14 7.03 17.37
CA GLU A 148 11.95 6.91 15.93
C GLU A 148 10.95 5.78 15.68
N GLY A 149 10.06 5.98 14.70
CA GLY A 149 9.03 5.01 14.36
C GLY A 149 9.13 4.62 12.90
N HIS A 150 9.23 3.32 12.63
CA HIS A 150 9.22 2.71 11.30
C HIS A 150 7.93 1.91 11.12
N TYR A 151 7.23 2.15 10.03
CA TYR A 151 5.93 1.54 9.72
C TYR A 151 6.05 0.81 8.39
N GLU A 152 5.77 -0.48 8.37
CA GLU A 152 5.84 -1.30 7.17
C GLU A 152 4.47 -1.77 6.74
N PHE A 153 4.21 -1.63 5.44
CA PHE A 153 2.96 -1.96 4.80
C PHE A 153 3.16 -3.05 3.75
N ALA A 154 2.14 -3.84 3.49
CA ALA A 154 2.15 -4.82 2.43
C ALA A 154 0.83 -4.81 1.67
N ARG A 155 0.86 -5.30 0.43
CA ARG A 155 -0.34 -5.66 -0.30
C ARG A 155 -0.80 -7.03 0.15
N VAL A 156 -2.07 -7.13 0.52
CA VAL A 156 -2.72 -8.39 0.90
C VAL A 156 -3.76 -8.74 -0.16
N GLU A 157 -3.69 -9.97 -0.67
CA GLU A 157 -4.65 -10.45 -1.66
C GLU A 157 -6.08 -10.36 -1.12
N GLY A 158 -6.98 -9.75 -1.89
CA GLY A 158 -8.37 -9.57 -1.50
C GLY A 158 -8.66 -8.36 -0.61
N ARG A 159 -7.67 -7.52 -0.29
CA ARG A 159 -7.85 -6.22 0.34
C ARG A 159 -7.47 -5.08 -0.61
N GLU A 160 -8.19 -3.98 -0.50
CA GLU A 160 -7.90 -2.74 -1.22
C GLU A 160 -6.92 -1.89 -0.40
N GLY A 161 -5.88 -1.37 -1.03
CA GLY A 161 -4.89 -0.48 -0.41
C GLY A 161 -3.81 -1.17 0.44
N PRO A 162 -2.96 -0.36 1.10
CA PRO A 162 -1.87 -0.85 1.94
C PRO A 162 -2.38 -1.44 3.27
N THR A 163 -1.82 -2.57 3.67
CA THR A 163 -2.06 -3.19 4.99
C THR A 163 -0.84 -3.00 5.87
N LEU A 164 -0.99 -2.40 7.06
CA LEU A 164 0.05 -2.32 8.07
C LEU A 164 0.39 -3.73 8.57
N ILE A 165 1.66 -4.11 8.46
CA ILE A 165 2.15 -5.43 8.87
C ILE A 165 3.18 -5.36 9.98
N ALA A 166 3.87 -4.23 10.15
CA ALA A 166 4.76 -4.05 11.27
C ALA A 166 4.97 -2.60 11.66
N VAL A 167 5.34 -2.43 12.93
CA VAL A 167 5.69 -1.16 13.55
C VAL A 167 6.89 -1.39 14.44
N GLU A 168 7.94 -0.62 14.22
CA GLU A 168 9.18 -0.66 15.00
C GLU A 168 9.36 0.71 15.63
N GLN A 169 9.59 0.74 16.94
CA GLN A 169 9.87 1.95 17.69
C GLN A 169 11.21 1.81 18.40
N VAL A 170 12.17 2.63 17.99
CA VAL A 170 13.53 2.60 18.53
C VAL A 170 13.88 3.98 19.05
N GLU A 171 14.41 4.07 20.26
CA GLU A 171 14.90 5.34 20.78
C GLU A 171 16.05 5.87 19.91
N GLY A 172 15.81 7.02 19.26
CA GLY A 172 16.63 7.49 18.15
C GLY A 172 17.59 8.63 18.49
N ALA A 173 17.26 9.45 19.49
CA ALA A 173 18.01 10.69 19.73
C ALA A 173 19.21 10.46 20.67
N ALA A 174 20.40 10.83 20.21
CA ALA A 174 21.65 10.92 21.00
C ALA A 174 22.19 9.61 21.64
N MET A 175 21.71 8.44 21.22
CA MET A 175 22.19 7.16 21.73
C MET A 175 23.53 6.71 21.13
N SER A 176 24.25 5.87 21.88
CA SER A 176 25.55 5.34 21.46
C SER A 176 25.45 4.42 20.24
N GLU A 177 26.54 4.30 19.47
CA GLU A 177 26.62 3.35 18.35
C GLU A 177 26.38 1.90 18.80
N ALA A 178 26.81 1.53 20.01
CA ALA A 178 26.56 0.21 20.57
C ALA A 178 25.07 -0.06 20.78
N PHE A 179 24.35 0.90 21.37
CA PHE A 179 22.90 0.81 21.56
C PHE A 179 22.17 0.66 20.22
N GLN A 180 22.53 1.48 19.23
CA GLN A 180 21.91 1.43 17.89
C GLN A 180 22.16 0.08 17.18
N ASN A 181 23.38 -0.46 17.31
CA ASN A 181 23.70 -1.78 16.75
C ASN A 181 22.92 -2.91 17.43
N ASP A 182 22.77 -2.84 18.76
CA ASP A 182 22.00 -3.83 19.53
C ASP A 182 20.51 -3.74 19.22
N ALA A 183 19.96 -2.53 19.11
CA ALA A 183 18.58 -2.29 18.70
C ALA A 183 18.32 -2.85 17.29
N ALA A 184 19.17 -2.51 16.32
CA ALA A 184 19.05 -3.02 14.95
C ALA A 184 19.16 -4.55 14.88
N ALA A 185 20.06 -5.16 15.68
CA ALA A 185 20.16 -6.61 15.76
C ALA A 185 18.91 -7.24 16.36
N PHE A 186 18.38 -6.67 17.44
CA PHE A 186 17.15 -7.13 18.07
C PHE A 186 15.96 -7.05 17.12
N VAL A 187 15.74 -5.90 16.49
CA VAL A 187 14.65 -5.68 15.52
C VAL A 187 14.71 -6.70 14.40
N ARG A 188 15.87 -6.83 13.73
CA ARG A 188 16.07 -7.79 12.63
C ARG A 188 15.75 -9.22 13.06
N ASP A 189 16.26 -9.65 14.23
CA ASP A 189 16.08 -11.02 14.70
C ASP A 189 14.61 -11.30 15.06
N ARG A 190 13.89 -10.32 15.63
CA ARG A 190 12.46 -10.46 15.97
C ARG A 190 11.58 -10.43 14.73
N ARG A 191 11.86 -9.54 13.78
CA ARG A 191 11.17 -9.50 12.48
C ARG A 191 11.31 -10.81 11.73
N ALA A 192 12.50 -11.39 11.70
CA ALA A 192 12.71 -12.71 11.11
C ALA A 192 11.90 -13.82 11.81
N ALA A 193 11.75 -13.76 13.13
CA ALA A 193 10.96 -14.72 13.89
C ALA A 193 9.45 -14.63 13.59
N PHE A 194 8.94 -13.42 13.32
CA PHE A 194 7.53 -13.19 13.03
C PHE A 194 7.17 -13.20 11.54
N ALA A 195 8.15 -13.18 10.64
CA ALA A 195 7.94 -13.14 9.19
C ALA A 195 7.00 -14.25 8.64
N THR A 196 6.92 -15.39 9.34
CA THR A 196 6.05 -16.51 8.98
C THR A 196 4.94 -16.78 9.99
N ALA A 197 4.86 -16.00 11.06
CA ALA A 197 3.83 -16.18 12.07
C ALA A 197 2.46 -15.80 11.48
N ARG A 198 1.44 -16.60 11.79
CA ARG A 198 0.04 -16.29 11.49
C ARG A 198 -0.71 -16.21 12.80
N CYS A 199 -1.73 -15.37 12.82
CA CYS A 199 -2.61 -15.34 13.97
C CYS A 199 -3.36 -16.66 14.11
N PRO A 200 -3.46 -17.19 15.35
CA PRO A 200 -4.07 -18.48 15.63
C PRO A 200 -5.59 -18.49 15.39
#